data_AF-A0A7K9EU02-F1
#
_entry.id   AF-A0A7K9EU02-F1
#
_cell.length_a   1.000
_cell.length_b   1.000
_cell.length_c   1.000
_cell.angle_alpha   90.00
_cell.angle_beta   90.00
_cell.angle_gamma   90.00
#
_symmetry.space_group_name_H-M   'P 1'
#
loop_
_entity.id
_entity.type
_entity.pdbx_description
1 polymer ?
#
loop_
_entity_poly.entity_id
_entity_poly.type
_entity_poly.pdbx_seq_one_letter_code
_entity_poly.pdbx_strand_id
1 'polypeptide(L)'
;GPAKGSALYEAELSFALRTGTRLGVQTHLFSLESPRDLALWTRLLVDGTHGAAELVQEVSAGKRQAERGGLLTGRGAADSPLSLSPSLACTWKGRDCTLSIHIDKGFTISTTEPGLSKTILFQQPFEKLQMSSDDGTKMLYLDFGGPEGEIQLDLHSCPKTIVFIIHSFLSAKVTRLGLLA
;
A
#
# COMPACT_ATOMS: atom_id res chain seq x y z
N GLY A 1 -13.07 2.68 36.07
CA GLY A 1 -13.32 1.42 35.35
C GLY A 1 -14.37 0.60 36.07
N PRO A 2 -15.01 -0.39 35.43
CA PRO A 2 -15.82 -1.36 36.14
C PRO A 2 -15.27 -2.80 36.08
N ALA A 3 -15.42 -3.46 37.23
CA ALA A 3 -15.62 -4.86 37.58
C ALA A 3 -14.85 -6.00 36.86
N LYS A 4 -14.07 -6.73 37.68
CA LYS A 4 -13.68 -8.13 37.49
C LYS A 4 -14.93 -9.02 37.48
N GLY A 5 -15.27 -9.57 36.32
CA GLY A 5 -16.24 -10.66 36.15
C GLY A 5 -15.55 -11.81 35.43
N SER A 6 -15.65 -13.02 35.99
CA SER A 6 -15.12 -14.26 35.43
C SER A 6 -15.83 -14.61 34.11
N ALA A 7 -15.22 -14.23 32.99
CA ALA A 7 -15.46 -14.87 31.69
C ALA A 7 -14.18 -15.63 31.35
N LEU A 8 -14.29 -16.95 31.35
CA LEU A 8 -13.27 -17.81 30.73
C LEU A 8 -13.00 -17.28 29.33
N TYR A 9 -11.73 -17.28 28.96
CA TYR A 9 -11.14 -16.89 27.70
C TYR A 9 -11.79 -17.64 26.51
N GLU A 10 -13.01 -17.34 26.10
CA GLU A 10 -13.36 -17.59 24.70
C GLU A 10 -12.66 -16.50 23.90
N ALA A 11 -11.39 -16.74 23.59
CA ALA A 11 -10.74 -16.05 22.49
C ALA A 11 -11.64 -16.32 21.29
N GLU A 12 -12.31 -15.28 20.80
CA GLU A 12 -13.14 -15.38 19.61
C GLU A 12 -12.26 -16.02 18.52
N LEU A 13 -12.60 -17.25 18.11
CA LEU A 13 -11.83 -18.00 17.11
C LEU A 13 -12.13 -17.41 15.74
N SER A 14 -11.79 -16.14 15.54
CA SER A 14 -12.15 -15.40 14.36
C SER A 14 -11.02 -14.50 13.89
N PHE A 15 -11.04 -14.20 12.60
CA PHE A 15 -10.22 -13.14 12.03
C PHE A 15 -11.02 -12.31 11.04
N ALA A 16 -10.62 -11.06 10.88
CA ALA A 16 -11.17 -10.15 9.89
C ALA A 16 -10.24 -10.07 8.67
N LEU A 17 -10.76 -10.30 7.47
CA LEU A 17 -10.07 -10.03 6.22
C LEU A 17 -10.57 -8.71 5.64
N ARG A 18 -9.67 -7.77 5.38
CA ARG A 18 -9.98 -6.51 4.70
C ARG A 18 -9.43 -6.54 3.29
N THR A 19 -10.28 -6.36 2.29
CA THR A 19 -9.91 -6.40 0.88
C THR A 19 -10.22 -5.07 0.21
N GLY A 20 -9.26 -4.55 -0.56
CA GLY A 20 -9.50 -3.39 -1.43
C GLY A 20 -10.28 -3.83 -2.66
N THR A 21 -11.43 -3.20 -2.93
CA THR A 21 -12.25 -3.42 -4.12
C THR A 21 -12.42 -2.10 -4.88
N ARG A 22 -12.99 -2.16 -6.10
CA ARG A 22 -13.33 -0.95 -6.86
C ARG A 22 -14.34 -0.04 -6.15
N LEU A 23 -15.09 -0.58 -5.19
CA LEU A 23 -16.09 0.15 -4.40
C LEU A 23 -15.57 0.59 -3.02
N GLY A 24 -14.27 0.40 -2.74
CA GLY A 24 -13.66 0.69 -1.44
C GLY A 24 -13.22 -0.59 -0.71
N VAL A 25 -12.96 -0.47 0.60
CA VAL A 25 -12.47 -1.59 1.42
C VAL A 25 -13.65 -2.40 1.97
N GLN A 26 -13.73 -3.68 1.61
CA GLN A 26 -14.66 -4.63 2.21
C GLN A 26 -14.00 -5.34 3.40
N THR A 27 -14.78 -5.64 4.43
CA THR A 27 -14.32 -6.39 5.61
C THR A 27 -15.19 -7.64 5.75
N HIS A 28 -14.56 -8.81 5.77
CA HIS A 28 -15.19 -10.10 6.01
C HIS A 28 -14.72 -10.66 7.34
N LEU A 29 -15.65 -11.16 8.15
CA LEU A 29 -15.34 -11.85 9.41
C LEU A 29 -15.47 -13.36 9.19
N PHE A 30 -14.45 -14.10 9.60
CA PHE A 30 -14.41 -15.55 9.52
C PHE A 30 -14.32 -16.10 10.94
N SER A 31 -15.22 -17.02 11.29
CA SER A 31 -15.16 -17.80 12.53
C SER A 31 -14.66 -19.21 12.22
N LEU A 32 -13.90 -19.79 13.14
CA LEU A 32 -13.19 -21.05 12.98
C LEU A 32 -13.49 -21.99 14.14
N GLU A 33 -13.35 -23.27 13.88
CA GLU A 33 -13.72 -24.33 14.83
C GLU A 33 -12.60 -24.64 15.83
N SER A 34 -11.34 -24.33 15.50
CA SER A 34 -10.21 -24.62 16.39
C SER A 34 -9.13 -23.53 16.37
N PRO A 35 -8.36 -23.37 17.48
CA PRO A 35 -7.17 -22.52 17.51
C PRO A 35 -6.12 -22.89 16.47
N ARG A 36 -6.04 -24.19 16.11
CA ARG A 36 -5.11 -24.68 15.08
C ARG A 36 -5.48 -24.14 13.71
N ASP A 37 -6.78 -24.16 13.37
CA ASP A 37 -7.25 -23.65 12.08
C ASP A 37 -7.08 -22.14 12.01
N LEU A 38 -7.36 -21.42 13.09
CA LEU A 38 -7.08 -19.99 13.17
C LEU A 38 -5.61 -19.69 12.85
N ALA A 39 -4.68 -20.38 13.52
CA ALA A 39 -3.25 -20.19 13.26
C ALA A 39 -2.86 -20.54 11.82
N LEU A 40 -3.40 -21.64 11.27
CA LEU A 40 -3.12 -22.05 9.89
C LEU A 40 -3.64 -21.04 8.87
N TRP A 41 -4.91 -20.64 8.98
CA TRP A 41 -5.53 -19.69 8.05
C TRP A 41 -4.88 -18.32 8.12
N THR A 42 -4.61 -17.80 9.32
CA THR A 42 -3.89 -16.53 9.48
C THR A 42 -2.52 -16.61 8.81
N ARG A 43 -1.76 -17.69 9.03
CA ARG A 43 -0.45 -17.88 8.38
C ARG A 43 -0.55 -17.91 6.87
N LEU A 44 -1.46 -18.72 6.30
CA LEU A 44 -1.61 -18.83 4.85
C LEU A 44 -1.99 -17.50 4.20
N LEU A 45 -2.85 -16.71 4.84
CA LEU A 45 -3.22 -15.38 4.37
C LEU A 45 -2.03 -14.41 4.41
N VAL A 46 -1.27 -14.40 5.51
CA VAL A 46 -0.06 -13.57 5.63
C VAL A 46 0.97 -13.97 4.58
N ASP A 47 1.32 -15.25 4.49
CA ASP A 47 2.30 -15.77 3.52
C ASP A 47 1.86 -15.45 2.08
N GLY A 48 0.56 -15.61 1.79
CA GLY A 48 -0.04 -15.25 0.50
C GLY A 48 0.07 -13.75 0.18
N THR A 49 -0.16 -12.87 1.16
CA THR A 49 0.01 -11.43 0.96
C THR A 49 1.47 -11.02 0.76
N HIS A 50 2.41 -11.68 1.45
CA HIS A 50 3.84 -11.47 1.22
C HIS A 50 4.24 -11.90 -0.19
N GLY A 51 3.80 -13.08 -0.62
CA GLY A 51 4.02 -13.55 -2.00
C GLY A 51 3.43 -12.63 -3.05
N ALA A 52 2.22 -12.10 -2.82
CA ALA A 52 1.60 -11.13 -3.72
C ALA A 52 2.40 -9.82 -3.79
N ALA A 53 2.89 -9.30 -2.66
CA ALA A 53 3.72 -8.10 -2.64
C ALA A 53 5.01 -8.27 -3.46
N GLU A 54 5.66 -9.44 -3.31
CA GLU A 54 6.85 -9.81 -4.09
C GLU A 54 6.55 -10.00 -5.59
N LEU A 55 5.35 -10.44 -5.97
CA LEU A 55 4.98 -10.52 -7.39
C LEU A 55 4.68 -9.14 -7.99
N VAL A 56 4.07 -8.25 -7.21
CA VAL A 56 3.64 -6.93 -7.66
C VAL A 56 4.82 -5.98 -7.81
N GLN A 57 5.78 -6.03 -6.88
CA GLN A 57 6.97 -5.20 -6.79
C GLN A 57 6.73 -3.70 -6.62
N GLU A 58 5.81 -3.09 -7.37
CA GLU A 58 5.57 -1.65 -7.39
C GLU A 58 4.08 -1.30 -7.49
N VAL A 59 3.66 -0.29 -6.74
CA VAL A 59 2.34 0.36 -6.88
C VAL A 59 2.54 1.86 -7.09
N SER A 60 1.77 2.45 -8.00
CA SER A 60 1.82 3.88 -8.31
C SER A 60 0.48 4.58 -8.09
N ALA A 61 0.53 5.77 -7.50
CA ALA A 61 -0.57 6.73 -7.34
C ALA A 61 -0.24 8.03 -8.07
N GLY A 62 -0.94 8.31 -9.16
CA GLY A 62 -0.79 9.52 -9.97
C GLY A 62 -1.82 9.56 -11.11
N LYS A 63 -1.97 10.71 -11.77
CA LYS A 63 -2.80 10.78 -12.99
C LYS A 63 -2.24 9.82 -14.04
N ARG A 64 -3.03 8.83 -14.46
CA ARG A 64 -2.77 8.11 -15.71
C ARG A 64 -2.98 9.11 -16.85
N GLN A 65 -1.97 9.33 -17.68
CA GLN A 65 -2.24 9.92 -18.99
C GLN A 65 -3.11 8.93 -19.75
N ALA A 66 -4.28 9.38 -20.22
CA ALA A 66 -5.02 8.63 -21.22
C ALA A 66 -4.07 8.43 -22.40
N GLU A 67 -3.77 7.18 -22.77
CA GLU A 67 -3.18 6.88 -24.06
C GLU A 67 -4.06 7.57 -25.11
N ARG A 68 -3.54 8.61 -25.76
CA ARG A 68 -4.18 9.21 -26.92
C ARG A 68 -4.37 8.09 -27.93
N GLY A 69 -5.63 7.88 -28.34
CA GLY A 69 -6.00 6.90 -29.35
C GLY A 69 -5.02 6.89 -30.52
N GLY A 70 -4.26 5.80 -30.61
CA GLY A 70 -3.41 5.44 -31.73
C GLY A 70 -3.85 4.06 -32.20
N LEU A 71 -4.48 4.04 -33.37
CA LEU A 71 -4.91 2.86 -34.09
C LEU A 71 -3.73 1.87 -34.28
N LEU A 72 -3.88 0.65 -33.77
CA LEU A 72 -3.25 -0.63 -34.18
C LEU A 72 -1.71 -0.67 -34.32
N THR A 73 -1.02 -1.40 -33.43
CA THR A 73 -0.17 -2.58 -33.75
C THR A 73 0.34 -3.22 -32.46
N GLY A 74 0.56 -4.54 -32.49
CA GLY A 74 0.55 -5.40 -31.31
C GLY A 74 1.85 -5.48 -30.49
N ARG A 75 1.70 -6.27 -29.42
CA ARG A 75 2.70 -6.87 -28.52
C ARG A 75 3.22 -6.01 -27.35
N GLY A 76 2.53 -6.14 -26.22
CA GLY A 76 3.14 -6.79 -25.06
C GLY A 76 3.94 -5.91 -24.10
N ALA A 77 3.26 -5.06 -23.33
CA ALA A 77 3.59 -4.81 -21.93
C ALA A 77 2.26 -4.72 -21.19
N ALA A 78 1.89 -5.83 -20.56
CA ALA A 78 0.61 -6.01 -19.91
C ALA A 78 0.36 -4.91 -18.88
N ASP A 79 -0.88 -4.43 -18.89
CA ASP A 79 -1.53 -3.77 -17.76
C ASP A 79 -1.09 -4.41 -16.45
N SER A 80 -0.39 -3.65 -15.62
CA SER A 80 -0.08 -4.07 -14.25
C SER A 80 -1.41 -4.29 -13.50
N PRO A 81 -1.68 -5.50 -12.98
CA PRO A 81 -3.01 -5.90 -12.51
C PRO A 81 -3.49 -5.17 -11.24
N LEU A 82 -2.67 -4.29 -10.66
CA LEU A 82 -2.98 -3.51 -9.45
C LEU A 82 -2.97 -2.00 -9.69
N SER A 83 -3.45 -1.55 -10.86
CA SER A 83 -3.94 -0.18 -10.94
C SER A 83 -5.15 -0.03 -10.04
N LEU A 84 -4.89 0.44 -8.82
CA LEU A 84 -5.90 1.00 -7.95
C LEU A 84 -6.70 2.07 -8.72
N SER A 85 -7.96 2.25 -8.31
CA SER A 85 -9.06 2.98 -8.98
C SER A 85 -8.69 4.33 -9.64
N PRO A 86 -9.53 4.86 -10.58
CA PRO A 86 -9.23 6.02 -11.44
C PRO A 86 -8.97 7.38 -10.75
N SER A 87 -8.94 7.44 -9.42
CA SER A 87 -8.88 8.66 -8.63
C SER A 87 -7.62 8.71 -7.75
N LEU A 88 -6.46 8.42 -8.32
CA LEU A 88 -5.17 8.59 -7.65
C LEU A 88 -4.46 9.85 -8.14
N ALA A 89 -5.17 10.97 -8.22
CA ALA A 89 -4.48 12.24 -8.41
C ALA A 89 -3.56 12.48 -7.20
N CYS A 90 -2.30 12.81 -7.44
CA CYS A 90 -1.33 13.01 -6.38
C CYS A 90 -0.63 14.35 -6.58
N THR A 91 -0.64 15.18 -5.55
CA THR A 91 0.02 16.49 -5.54
C THR A 91 1.08 16.52 -4.46
N TRP A 92 2.28 16.98 -4.83
CA TRP A 92 3.37 17.21 -3.89
C TRP A 92 3.91 18.63 -4.08
N LYS A 93 3.98 19.42 -2.98
CA LYS A 93 4.41 20.82 -3.00
C LYS A 93 3.67 21.67 -4.06
N GLY A 94 2.36 21.42 -4.22
CA GLY A 94 1.49 22.12 -5.18
C GLY A 94 1.69 21.72 -6.64
N ARG A 95 2.41 20.64 -6.93
CA ARG A 95 2.64 20.13 -8.30
C ARG A 95 2.04 18.74 -8.48
N ASP A 96 1.39 18.53 -9.62
CA ASP A 96 0.92 17.21 -10.04
C ASP A 96 2.12 16.25 -10.14
N CYS A 97 1.97 15.08 -9.53
CA CYS A 97 3.01 14.07 -9.48
C CYS A 97 2.44 12.65 -9.51
N THR A 98 3.36 11.69 -9.56
CA THR A 98 3.13 10.26 -9.38
C THR A 98 4.02 9.80 -8.23
N LEU A 99 3.39 9.30 -7.17
CA LEU A 99 4.03 8.54 -6.11
C LEU A 99 4.14 7.09 -6.57
N SER A 100 5.33 6.55 -6.62
CA SER A 100 5.61 5.13 -6.84
C SER A 100 6.24 4.55 -5.57
N ILE A 101 5.75 3.39 -5.15
CA ILE A 101 6.22 2.65 -3.98
C ILE A 101 6.65 1.29 -4.51
N HIS A 102 7.95 1.00 -4.43
CA HIS A 102 8.55 -0.24 -4.89
C HIS A 102 9.19 -0.98 -3.72
N ILE A 103 8.92 -2.28 -3.56
CA ILE A 103 9.36 -3.10 -2.41
C ILE A 103 10.87 -3.00 -2.15
N ASP A 104 11.69 -3.03 -3.20
CA ASP A 104 13.15 -2.84 -3.10
C ASP A 104 13.63 -1.40 -3.19
N LYS A 105 13.13 -0.61 -4.15
CA LYS A 105 13.64 0.75 -4.42
C LYS A 105 13.06 1.82 -3.49
N GLY A 106 12.03 1.50 -2.71
CA GLY A 106 11.34 2.41 -1.82
C GLY A 106 10.41 3.37 -2.54
N PHE A 107 10.43 4.63 -2.12
CA PHE A 107 9.50 5.68 -2.50
C PHE A 107 10.12 6.55 -3.59
N THR A 108 9.37 6.81 -4.66
CA THR A 108 9.77 7.74 -5.72
C THR A 108 8.61 8.68 -6.02
N ILE A 109 8.84 9.99 -5.91
CA ILE A 109 7.92 11.01 -6.41
C ILE A 109 8.48 11.52 -7.73
N SER A 110 7.65 11.48 -8.77
CA SER A 110 8.04 11.90 -10.10
C SER A 110 6.95 12.71 -10.77
N THR A 111 7.31 13.49 -11.78
CA THR A 111 6.35 14.18 -12.63
C THR A 111 6.65 13.87 -14.09
N THR A 112 5.62 13.93 -14.93
CA THR A 112 5.73 13.72 -16.37
C THR A 112 5.01 14.87 -17.06
N GLU A 113 5.77 15.74 -17.70
CA GLU A 113 5.21 16.82 -18.50
C GLU A 113 4.84 16.31 -19.90
N PRO A 114 3.78 16.84 -20.55
CA PRO A 114 3.41 16.43 -21.90
C PRO A 114 4.56 16.61 -22.89
N GLY A 115 5.03 15.52 -23.49
CA GLY A 115 6.11 15.55 -24.48
C GLY A 115 7.54 15.52 -23.90
N LEU A 116 7.69 15.42 -22.57
CA LEU A 116 8.99 15.30 -21.90
C LEU A 116 9.13 13.94 -21.20
N SER A 117 10.37 13.52 -20.97
CA SER A 117 10.68 12.34 -20.16
C SER A 117 10.31 12.54 -18.69
N LYS A 118 9.98 11.45 -17.99
CA LYS A 118 9.74 11.39 -16.55
C LYS A 118 10.89 12.04 -15.76
N THR A 119 10.57 12.96 -14.86
CA THR A 119 11.52 13.64 -13.96
C THR A 119 11.30 13.17 -12.53
N ILE A 120 12.36 12.67 -11.88
CA ILE A 120 12.32 12.28 -10.46
C ILE A 120 12.51 13.53 -9.60
N LEU A 121 11.57 13.76 -8.68
CA LEU A 121 11.56 14.92 -7.78
C LEU A 121 12.07 14.55 -6.38
N PHE A 122 11.86 13.30 -5.96
CA PHE A 122 12.25 12.78 -4.65
C PHE A 122 12.38 11.26 -4.71
N GLN A 123 13.35 10.72 -3.98
CA GLN A 123 13.47 9.28 -3.80
C GLN A 123 14.04 8.98 -2.42
N GLN A 124 13.45 8.02 -1.71
CA GLN A 124 13.99 7.49 -0.47
C GLN A 124 13.74 5.98 -0.39
N PRO A 125 14.71 5.20 0.10
CA PRO A 125 14.54 3.77 0.32
C PRO A 125 13.63 3.49 1.53
N PHE A 126 13.15 2.25 1.66
CA PHE A 126 12.26 1.84 2.76
C PHE A 126 12.93 1.97 4.13
N GLU A 127 14.23 1.72 4.22
CA GLU A 127 15.03 1.69 5.45
C GLU A 127 15.11 3.06 6.13
N LYS A 128 14.83 4.14 5.41
CA LYS A 128 14.78 5.50 5.97
C LYS A 128 13.41 5.89 6.48
N LEU A 129 12.34 5.20 6.08
CA LEU A 129 11.00 5.54 6.55
C LEU A 129 10.88 5.22 8.04
N GLN A 130 10.70 6.24 8.86
CA GLN A 130 10.50 6.13 10.31
C GLN A 130 9.03 5.99 10.66
N MET A 131 8.17 6.73 9.96
CA MET A 131 6.73 6.74 10.21
C MET A 131 5.94 7.00 8.92
N SER A 132 4.80 6.34 8.80
CA SER A 132 3.77 6.64 7.81
C SER A 132 2.45 6.86 8.52
N SER A 133 1.73 7.93 8.19
CA SER A 133 0.41 8.23 8.76
C SER A 133 -0.51 8.91 7.74
N ASP A 134 -1.79 9.00 8.08
CA ASP A 134 -2.79 9.66 7.27
C ASP A 134 -3.81 10.47 8.08
N ASP A 135 -4.47 11.44 7.44
CA ASP A 135 -5.57 12.21 8.02
C ASP A 135 -6.96 11.56 7.85
N GLY A 136 -7.02 10.37 7.23
CA GLY A 136 -8.26 9.69 6.89
C GLY A 136 -9.05 10.31 5.74
N THR A 137 -8.62 11.42 5.14
CA THR A 137 -9.36 12.15 4.09
C THR A 137 -8.62 12.23 2.77
N LYS A 138 -7.39 12.72 2.74
CA LYS A 138 -6.61 12.92 1.51
C LYS A 138 -5.10 13.06 1.72
N MET A 139 -4.65 13.37 2.92
CA MET A 139 -3.24 13.66 3.20
C MET A 139 -2.52 12.41 3.66
N LEU A 140 -1.45 12.06 2.94
CA LEU A 140 -0.46 11.06 3.33
C LEU A 140 0.77 11.77 3.89
N TYR A 141 1.25 11.31 5.05
CA TYR A 141 2.44 11.80 5.71
C TYR A 141 3.50 10.70 5.75
N LEU A 142 4.71 11.01 5.30
CA LEU A 142 5.85 10.07 5.31
C LEU A 142 7.03 10.76 5.98
N ASP A 143 7.43 10.26 7.14
CA ASP A 143 8.59 10.75 7.87
C ASP A 143 9.81 9.89 7.55
N PHE A 144 10.81 10.50 6.91
CA PHE A 144 12.09 9.85 6.59
C PHE A 144 13.20 10.25 7.58
N GLY A 145 12.88 11.09 8.57
CA GLY A 145 13.83 11.69 9.49
C GLY A 145 14.87 12.57 8.79
N GLY A 146 15.94 12.90 9.52
CA GLY A 146 17.07 13.64 8.97
C GLY A 146 16.70 15.05 8.45
N PRO A 147 17.44 15.57 7.46
CA PRO A 147 17.14 16.87 6.86
C PRO A 147 15.88 16.88 5.99
N GLU A 148 15.41 15.72 5.53
CA GLU A 148 14.18 15.60 4.74
C GLU A 148 12.92 15.71 5.61
N GLY A 149 12.97 15.16 6.83
CA GLY A 149 11.86 15.16 7.79
C GLY A 149 10.59 14.50 7.26
N GLU A 150 9.45 15.03 7.68
CA GLU A 150 8.14 14.63 7.20
C GLU A 150 7.80 15.31 5.86
N ILE A 151 7.44 14.50 4.86
CA ILE A 151 6.84 14.98 3.62
C ILE A 151 5.33 14.74 3.62
N GLN A 152 4.61 15.63 2.94
CA GLN A 152 3.14 15.61 2.88
C GLN A 152 2.69 15.52 1.43
N LEU A 153 1.91 14.49 1.10
CA LEU A 153 1.31 14.30 -0.22
C LEU A 153 -0.21 14.42 -0.12
N ASP A 154 -0.82 15.20 -1.01
CA ASP A 154 -2.28 15.19 -1.19
C ASP A 154 -2.62 14.13 -2.24
N LEU A 155 -3.32 13.06 -1.85
CA LEU A 155 -3.75 11.98 -2.73
C LEU A 155 -5.17 12.18 -3.29
N HIS A 156 -5.80 13.33 -2.97
CA HIS A 156 -7.13 13.74 -3.42
C HIS A 156 -8.23 12.71 -3.09
N SER A 157 -7.91 11.75 -2.22
CA SER A 157 -8.73 10.60 -1.84
C SER A 157 -8.12 9.96 -0.59
N CYS A 158 -8.93 9.23 0.17
CA CYS A 158 -8.51 8.63 1.43
C CYS A 158 -7.25 7.76 1.23
N PRO A 159 -6.11 8.09 1.84
CA PRO A 159 -4.81 7.44 1.59
C PRO A 159 -4.67 6.09 2.29
N LYS A 160 -5.72 5.62 2.97
CA LYS A 160 -5.69 4.41 3.80
C LYS A 160 -5.21 3.17 3.05
N THR A 161 -5.57 3.04 1.78
CA THR A 161 -5.09 1.95 0.91
C THR A 161 -3.59 2.03 0.67
N ILE A 162 -3.04 3.23 0.47
CA ILE A 162 -1.60 3.42 0.27
C ILE A 162 -0.83 3.09 1.55
N VAL A 163 -1.34 3.50 2.71
CA VAL A 163 -0.76 3.13 4.01
C VAL A 163 -0.74 1.61 4.17
N PHE A 164 -1.82 0.90 3.84
CA PHE A 164 -1.84 -0.57 3.88
C PHE A 164 -0.82 -1.21 2.93
N ILE A 165 -0.59 -0.64 1.74
CA ILE A 165 0.43 -1.13 0.80
C ILE A 165 1.83 -0.98 1.40
N ILE A 166 2.13 0.18 1.99
CA ILE A 166 3.42 0.44 2.66
C ILE A 166 3.67 -0.62 3.74
N HIS A 167 2.69 -0.90 4.60
CA HIS A 167 2.80 -1.93 5.62
C HIS A 167 2.97 -3.34 5.03
N SER A 168 2.25 -3.65 3.94
CA SER A 168 2.35 -4.96 3.28
C SER A 168 3.73 -5.19 2.69
N PHE A 169 4.30 -4.17 2.03
CA PHE A 169 5.65 -4.23 1.46
C PHE A 169 6.72 -4.31 2.55
N LEU A 170 6.60 -3.52 3.61
CA LEU A 170 7.50 -3.61 4.78
C LEU A 170 7.45 -4.99 5.42
N SER A 171 6.26 -5.53 5.65
CA SER A 171 6.09 -6.85 6.26
C SER A 171 6.71 -7.94 5.40
N ALA A 172 6.44 -7.95 4.08
CA ALA A 172 7.04 -8.90 3.15
C ALA A 172 8.57 -8.79 3.12
N LYS A 173 9.10 -7.57 3.06
CA LYS A 173 10.55 -7.32 3.04
C LYS A 173 11.23 -7.80 4.31
N VAL A 174 10.65 -7.54 5.48
CA VAL A 174 11.17 -7.99 6.78
C VAL A 174 11.17 -9.52 6.88
N THR A 175 10.09 -10.19 6.44
CA THR A 175 10.01 -11.65 6.37
C THR A 175 11.09 -12.21 5.44
N ARG A 176 11.25 -11.65 4.24
CA ARG A 176 12.24 -12.09 3.25
C ARG A 176 13.68 -11.94 3.74
N LEU A 177 13.97 -10.91 4.54
CA LEU A 177 15.28 -10.68 5.13
C LEU A 177 15.54 -11.55 6.38
N GLY A 178 14.55 -12.31 6.87
CA GLY A 178 14.69 -13.14 8.06
C GLY A 178 14.88 -12.33 9.35
N LEU A 179 14.36 -11.10 9.38
CA LEU A 179 14.53 -10.18 10.52
C LEU A 179 13.48 -10.38 11.63
N LEU A 180 12.53 -11.29 11.44
CA LEU A 180 11.58 -11.75 12.46
C LEU A 180 11.84 -13.23 12.71
N ALA A 181 12.12 -13.58 13.96
CA ALA A 181 12.34 -14.94 14.46
C ALA A 181 11.12 -15.42 15.26
#